data_AF-A0A318E5H1-F1
#
_entry.id   AF-A0A318E5H1-F1
#
_cell.length_a   1.000
_cell.length_b   1.000
_cell.length_c   1.000
_cell.angle_alpha   90.00
_cell.angle_beta   90.00
_cell.angle_gamma   90.00
#
_symmetry.space_group_name_H-M   'P 1'
#
loop_
_entity.id
_entity.type
_entity.pdbx_description
1 polymer ?
#
loop_
_entity_poly.entity_id
_entity_poly.type
_entity_poly.pdbx_seq_one_letter_code
_entity_poly.pdbx_strand_id
1 'polypeptide(L)'
;MPVLHIHGLADRCTPFEGGVSVGVAGGTRKSAAETIDFWVSNNRCTLAPLLASYSNGAARCEQYSLCQAGANVELCTIEGAGHIWPGNGFSPAAGDACGGTGSDDLDANGYIWEFFRTHPRR
;
A
#
# COMPACT_ATOMS: atom_id res chain seq x y z
N MET A 1 -14.53 -1.64 7.69
CA MET A 1 -14.54 -1.75 6.21
C MET A 1 -13.23 -2.38 5.77
N PRO A 2 -13.20 -3.35 4.86
CA PRO A 2 -11.94 -3.92 4.36
C PRO A 2 -11.07 -2.82 3.72
N VAL A 3 -9.76 -2.81 3.99
CA VAL A 3 -8.81 -1.82 3.47
C VAL A 3 -7.57 -2.52 2.94
N LEU A 4 -7.19 -2.16 1.71
CA LEU A 4 -5.93 -2.54 1.09
C LEU A 4 -5.17 -1.26 0.73
N HIS A 5 -3.94 -1.14 1.20
CA HIS A 5 -3.04 -0.04 0.89
C HIS A 5 -1.83 -0.59 0.15
N ILE A 6 -1.54 -0.12 -1.06
CA ILE A 6 -0.33 -0.47 -1.82
C ILE A 6 0.53 0.78 -1.98
N HIS A 7 1.82 0.73 -1.64
CA HIS A 7 2.69 1.91 -1.63
C HIS A 7 4.14 1.59 -2.05
N GLY A 8 4.70 2.42 -2.95
CA GLY A 8 6.14 2.42 -3.23
C GLY A 8 6.94 3.20 -2.19
N LEU A 9 8.04 2.63 -1.68
CA LEU A 9 8.83 3.27 -0.61
C LEU A 9 9.69 4.46 -1.10
N ALA A 10 9.86 4.61 -2.41
CA ALA A 10 10.59 5.73 -3.02
C ALA A 10 9.66 6.83 -3.57
N ASP A 11 8.36 6.75 -3.28
CA ASP A 11 7.38 7.75 -3.67
C ASP A 11 7.58 9.08 -2.94
N ARG A 12 7.86 10.15 -3.67
CA ARG A 12 8.00 11.52 -3.15
C ARG A 12 6.75 12.37 -3.34
N CYS A 13 5.84 11.95 -4.20
CA CYS A 13 4.57 12.64 -4.45
C CYS A 13 3.53 12.31 -3.38
N THR A 14 3.57 11.11 -2.83
CA THR A 14 2.91 10.72 -1.59
C THR A 14 3.93 10.01 -0.70
N PRO A 15 4.75 10.74 0.09
CA PRO A 15 5.77 10.11 0.91
C PRO A 15 5.20 9.05 1.85
N PHE A 16 5.81 7.86 1.85
CA PHE A 16 5.39 6.73 2.72
C PHE A 16 5.45 7.12 4.21
N GLU A 17 6.52 7.81 4.62
CA GLU A 17 6.70 8.35 5.98
C GLU A 17 5.86 9.60 6.26
N GLY A 18 5.04 10.04 5.30
CA GLY A 18 4.31 11.29 5.36
C GLY A 18 5.20 12.51 5.13
N GLY A 19 4.61 13.70 5.28
CA GLY A 19 5.30 14.97 5.05
C GLY A 19 4.93 15.65 3.74
N VAL A 20 5.79 16.53 3.25
CA VAL A 20 5.49 17.43 2.14
C VAL A 20 5.57 16.69 0.81
N SER A 21 4.48 16.74 0.05
CA SER A 21 4.39 16.21 -1.31
C SER A 21 5.18 17.08 -2.29
N VAL A 22 5.98 16.45 -3.15
CA VAL A 22 6.61 17.13 -4.31
C VAL A 22 5.76 17.04 -5.58
N GLY A 23 4.58 16.41 -5.49
CA GLY A 23 3.65 16.27 -6.61
C GLY A 23 2.90 17.56 -6.91
N VAL A 24 2.26 17.60 -8.09
CA VAL A 24 1.52 18.79 -8.56
C VAL A 24 0.42 19.27 -7.61
N ALA A 25 -0.16 18.35 -6.83
CA ALA A 25 -1.17 18.66 -5.83
C ALA A 25 -0.60 19.36 -4.58
N GLY A 26 0.71 19.23 -4.32
CA GLY A 26 1.41 19.77 -3.16
C GLY A 26 0.79 19.35 -1.82
N GLY A 27 1.09 20.11 -0.77
CA GLY A 27 0.54 19.91 0.58
C GLY A 27 1.21 18.79 1.38
N THR A 28 0.71 18.56 2.58
CA THR A 28 1.26 17.58 3.53
C THR A 28 0.43 16.29 3.54
N ARG A 29 1.08 15.14 3.68
CA ARG A 29 0.46 13.81 3.81
C ARG A 29 0.70 13.26 5.21
N LYS A 30 -0.28 12.51 5.71
CA LYS A 30 -0.05 11.59 6.84
C LYS A 30 0.83 10.43 6.38
N SER A 31 1.57 9.83 7.30
CA SER A 31 2.31 8.61 7.02
C SER A 31 1.37 7.45 6.70
N ALA A 32 1.89 6.47 5.95
CA ALA A 32 1.21 5.20 5.74
C ALA A 32 0.96 4.49 7.08
N ALA A 33 1.94 4.53 8.00
CA ALA A 33 1.81 3.98 9.35
C ALA A 33 0.62 4.58 10.12
N GLU A 34 0.51 5.91 10.21
CA GLU A 34 -0.65 6.57 10.84
C GLU A 34 -1.97 6.18 10.18
N THR A 35 -1.98 6.01 8.85
CA THR A 35 -3.18 5.65 8.09
C THR A 35 -3.61 4.21 8.40
N ILE A 36 -2.67 3.27 8.45
CA ILE A 36 -2.92 1.87 8.81
C ILE A 36 -3.38 1.76 10.25
N ASP A 37 -2.72 2.43 11.19
CA ASP A 37 -3.11 2.43 12.62
C ASP A 37 -4.54 2.92 12.81
N PHE A 38 -4.93 3.98 12.09
CA PHE A 38 -6.31 4.46 12.09
C PHE A 38 -7.30 3.37 11.65
N TRP A 39 -7.04 2.68 10.54
CA TRP A 39 -7.95 1.66 10.02
C TRP A 39 -7.99 0.39 10.86
N VAL A 40 -6.84 -0.05 11.39
CA VAL A 40 -6.73 -1.18 12.33
C VAL A 40 -7.58 -0.93 13.58
N SER A 41 -7.47 0.28 14.15
CA SER A 41 -8.27 0.71 15.29
C SER A 41 -9.76 0.81 14.95
N ASN A 42 -10.10 1.49 13.85
CA ASN A 42 -11.48 1.65 13.40
C ASN A 42 -12.17 0.30 13.13
N ASN A 43 -11.44 -0.65 12.54
CA ASN A 43 -11.95 -1.99 12.23
C ASN A 43 -11.85 -2.96 13.40
N ARG A 44 -11.28 -2.55 14.55
CA ARG A 44 -11.10 -3.37 15.76
C ARG A 44 -10.39 -4.69 15.46
N CYS A 45 -9.31 -4.62 14.70
CA CYS A 45 -8.45 -5.78 14.44
C CYS A 45 -7.73 -6.18 15.73
N THR A 46 -7.70 -7.48 16.04
CA THR A 46 -7.11 -7.98 17.29
C THR A 46 -5.80 -8.74 17.07
N LEU A 47 -5.46 -9.04 15.82
CA LEU A 47 -4.23 -9.72 15.46
C LEU A 47 -3.38 -8.87 14.51
N ALA A 48 -2.20 -8.49 14.99
CA ALA A 48 -1.14 -7.91 14.17
C ALA A 48 -0.49 -8.98 13.27
N PRO A 49 0.09 -8.60 12.13
CA PRO A 49 0.82 -9.52 11.27
C PRO A 49 1.99 -10.15 12.02
N LEU A 50 2.03 -11.48 12.08
CA LEU A 50 3.19 -12.23 12.60
C LEU A 50 4.22 -12.54 11.51
N LEU A 51 3.76 -12.63 10.26
CA LEU A 51 4.52 -12.89 9.05
C LEU A 51 3.88 -12.12 7.88
N ALA A 52 4.65 -11.90 6.82
CA ALA A 52 4.13 -11.29 5.59
C ALA A 52 3.03 -12.17 4.96
N SER A 53 1.92 -11.56 4.57
CA SER A 53 0.83 -12.20 3.79
C SER A 53 1.23 -12.46 2.34
N TYR A 54 2.17 -11.66 1.83
CA TYR A 54 2.73 -11.79 0.49
C TYR A 54 4.20 -11.35 0.48
N SER A 55 5.01 -12.02 -0.33
CA SER A 55 6.43 -11.70 -0.51
C SER A 55 6.92 -12.16 -1.88
N ASN A 56 7.26 -11.20 -2.74
CA ASN A 56 7.90 -11.44 -4.04
C ASN A 56 8.85 -10.28 -4.35
N GLY A 57 10.09 -10.56 -4.78
CA GLY A 57 11.06 -9.50 -5.11
C GLY A 57 11.16 -8.42 -4.02
N ALA A 58 10.93 -7.16 -4.41
CA ALA A 58 10.88 -5.97 -3.56
C ALA A 58 9.50 -5.73 -2.89
N ALA A 59 8.46 -6.47 -3.28
CA ALA A 59 7.11 -6.33 -2.75
C ALA A 59 6.88 -7.21 -1.50
N ARG A 60 6.33 -6.62 -0.45
CA ARG A 60 5.94 -7.29 0.80
C ARG A 60 4.55 -6.80 1.22
N CYS A 61 3.69 -7.69 1.70
CA CYS A 61 2.42 -7.29 2.30
C CYS A 61 2.26 -7.84 3.71
N GLU A 62 1.55 -7.09 4.55
CA GLU A 62 1.27 -7.41 5.94
C GLU A 62 -0.22 -7.21 6.21
N GLN A 63 -0.88 -8.26 6.71
CA GLN A 63 -2.32 -8.24 6.96
C GLN A 63 -2.63 -8.22 8.47
N TYR A 64 -3.42 -7.25 8.88
CA TYR A 64 -4.08 -7.17 10.17
C TYR A 64 -5.45 -7.86 10.08
N SER A 65 -5.67 -8.85 10.92
CA SER A 65 -6.81 -9.76 10.83
C SER A 65 -7.60 -9.84 12.13
N LEU A 66 -8.62 -10.71 12.15
CA LEU A 66 -9.60 -10.83 13.23
C LEU A 66 -10.27 -9.48 13.55
N CYS A 67 -10.56 -8.72 12.50
CA CYS A 67 -11.25 -7.44 12.56
C CYS A 67 -12.77 -7.64 12.62
N GLN A 68 -13.48 -6.67 13.20
CA GLN A 68 -14.93 -6.70 13.28
C GLN A 68 -15.56 -6.81 11.89
N ALA A 69 -16.57 -7.67 11.76
CA ALA A 69 -17.27 -7.96 10.50
C ALA A 69 -16.35 -8.46 9.36
N GLY A 70 -15.18 -9.02 9.67
CA GLY A 70 -14.22 -9.51 8.68
C GLY A 70 -13.55 -8.39 7.89
N ALA A 71 -13.50 -7.17 8.42
CA ALA A 71 -12.94 -6.01 7.75
C ALA A 71 -11.39 -5.94 7.88
N ASN A 72 -10.67 -6.88 7.26
CA ASN A 72 -9.21 -6.91 7.36
C ASN A 72 -8.57 -5.65 6.77
N VAL A 73 -7.39 -5.30 7.29
CA VAL A 73 -6.56 -4.20 6.81
C VAL A 73 -5.25 -4.79 6.33
N GLU A 74 -4.81 -4.43 5.13
CA GLU A 74 -3.57 -4.96 4.56
C GLU A 74 -2.73 -3.82 3.97
N LEU A 75 -1.45 -3.81 4.34
CA LEU A 75 -0.46 -2.88 3.79
C LEU A 75 0.53 -3.66 2.93
N CYS A 76 0.63 -3.29 1.67
CA CYS A 76 1.66 -3.74 0.74
C CYS A 76 2.66 -2.61 0.48
N THR A 77 3.94 -2.89 0.68
CA THR A 77 5.05 -1.98 0.37
C THR A 77 5.92 -2.56 -0.74
N ILE A 78 6.51 -1.69 -1.54
CA ILE A 78 7.40 -2.07 -2.64
C ILE A 78 8.66 -1.23 -2.56
N GLU A 79 9.78 -1.87 -2.23
CA GLU A 79 11.08 -1.20 -2.14
C GLU A 79 11.53 -0.66 -3.51
N GLY A 80 12.05 0.57 -3.54
CA GLY A 80 12.51 1.22 -4.77
C GLY A 80 11.41 1.71 -5.72
N ALA A 81 10.15 1.31 -5.51
CA ALA A 81 9.03 1.77 -6.34
C ALA A 81 8.61 3.21 -6.01
N GLY A 82 8.27 3.97 -7.05
CA GLY A 82 7.83 5.36 -6.98
C GLY A 82 6.31 5.55 -6.89
N HIS A 83 5.83 6.73 -7.31
CA HIS A 83 4.39 7.05 -7.44
C HIS A 83 3.77 6.41 -8.69
N ILE A 84 3.83 5.08 -8.78
CA ILE A 84 3.51 4.32 -9.99
C ILE A 84 2.63 3.13 -9.63
N TRP A 85 1.66 2.84 -10.51
CA TRP A 85 0.83 1.65 -10.41
C TRP A 85 1.68 0.37 -10.66
N PRO A 86 1.80 -0.55 -9.70
CA PRO A 86 2.62 -1.76 -9.86
C PRO A 86 2.02 -2.78 -10.85
N GLY A 87 2.87 -3.55 -11.52
CA GLY A 87 2.47 -4.69 -12.36
C GLY A 87 2.03 -4.34 -13.78
N ASN A 88 2.43 -3.17 -14.30
CA ASN A 88 2.06 -2.72 -15.65
C ASN A 88 3.27 -2.60 -16.60
N GLY A 89 4.47 -3.03 -16.19
CA GLY A 89 5.71 -2.91 -16.96
C GLY A 89 6.17 -1.46 -17.22
N PHE A 90 5.51 -0.46 -16.65
CA PHE A 90 5.89 0.94 -16.81
C PHE A 90 7.01 1.29 -15.84
N SER A 91 8.13 1.79 -16.37
CA SER A 91 9.17 2.44 -15.59
C SER A 91 9.25 3.91 -15.99
N PRO A 92 9.31 4.84 -15.03
CA PRO A 92 9.37 6.27 -15.32
C PRO A 92 10.71 6.61 -15.95
N ALA A 93 10.76 7.74 -16.66
CA ALA A 93 12.02 8.26 -17.17
C ALA A 93 12.96 8.65 -16.01
N ALA A 94 14.27 8.60 -16.27
CA ALA A 94 15.26 9.07 -15.31
C ALA A 94 14.99 10.54 -14.94
N GLY A 95 14.95 10.83 -13.63
CA GLY A 95 14.69 12.18 -13.11
C GLY A 95 13.22 12.51 -12.83
N ASP A 96 12.33 11.50 -12.82
CA ASP A 96 10.94 11.69 -12.42
C ASP A 96 10.81 12.37 -11.05
N ALA A 97 9.95 13.39 -10.99
CA ALA A 97 9.79 14.22 -9.81
C ALA A 97 9.26 13.41 -8.62
N CYS A 98 8.42 12.41 -8.86
CA CYS A 98 7.88 11.55 -7.82
C CYS A 98 8.86 10.47 -7.37
N GLY A 99 10.02 10.32 -8.02
CA GLY A 99 11.08 9.40 -7.61
C GLY A 99 10.74 7.92 -7.84
N GLY A 100 11.71 7.07 -7.51
CA GLY A 100 11.58 5.62 -7.64
C GLY A 100 11.50 5.11 -9.09
N THR A 101 11.20 3.82 -9.21
CA THR A 101 11.03 3.10 -10.49
C THR A 101 9.67 2.40 -10.52
N GLY A 102 9.32 1.79 -11.67
CA GLY A 102 8.23 0.81 -11.71
C GLY A 102 8.64 -0.51 -11.08
N SER A 103 7.65 -1.32 -10.70
CA SER A 103 7.89 -2.69 -10.22
C SER A 103 6.78 -3.62 -10.71
N ASP A 104 7.18 -4.79 -11.19
CA ASP A 104 6.29 -5.90 -11.55
C ASP A 104 6.24 -6.99 -10.47
N ASP A 105 6.84 -6.75 -9.30
CA ASP A 105 6.89 -7.71 -8.21
C ASP A 105 5.51 -7.92 -7.54
N LEU A 106 4.54 -7.06 -7.83
CA LEU A 106 3.15 -7.17 -7.41
C LEU A 106 2.22 -6.76 -8.57
N ASP A 107 1.39 -7.68 -9.05
CA ASP A 107 0.27 -7.36 -9.95
C ASP A 107 -0.84 -6.70 -9.13
N ALA A 108 -0.87 -5.37 -9.10
CA ALA A 108 -1.81 -4.63 -8.27
C ALA A 108 -3.26 -4.88 -8.68
N ASN A 109 -3.54 -5.06 -9.97
CA ASN A 109 -4.91 -5.30 -10.44
C ASN A 109 -5.42 -6.65 -9.95
N GLY A 110 -4.64 -7.71 -10.16
CA GLY A 110 -4.96 -9.04 -9.67
C GLY A 110 -5.07 -9.08 -8.14
N TYR A 111 -4.13 -8.45 -7.44
CA TYR A 111 -4.10 -8.44 -5.97
C TYR A 111 -5.31 -7.71 -5.36
N ILE A 112 -5.65 -6.54 -5.90
CA ILE A 112 -6.84 -5.78 -5.48
C ILE A 112 -8.11 -6.60 -5.69
N TRP A 113 -8.24 -7.25 -6.85
CA TRP A 113 -9.41 -8.09 -7.13
C TRP A 113 -9.54 -9.24 -6.14
N GLU A 114 -8.46 -9.99 -5.90
CA GLU A 114 -8.46 -11.12 -4.97
C GLU A 114 -8.77 -10.70 -3.53
N PHE A 115 -8.23 -9.56 -3.08
CA PHE A 115 -8.55 -9.00 -1.77
C PHE A 115 -10.05 -8.69 -1.66
N PHE A 116 -10.64 -7.90 -2.56
CA PHE A 116 -12.04 -7.51 -2.40
C PHE A 116 -13.04 -8.63 -2.72
N ARG A 117 -12.68 -9.60 -3.57
CA ARG A 117 -13.48 -10.81 -3.82
C ARG A 117 -13.69 -11.65 -2.56
N THR A 118 -12.69 -11.67 -1.67
CA THR A 118 -12.77 -12.37 -0.37
C THR A 118 -13.39 -11.52 0.74
N HIS A 119 -13.69 -10.25 0.46
CA HIS A 119 -14.33 -9.29 1.37
C HIS A 119 -15.62 -8.68 0.79
N PRO A 120 -16.62 -9.50 0.40
CA PRO A 120 -17.83 -9.00 -0.23
C PRO A 120 -18.63 -8.09 0.72
N ARG A 121 -19.32 -7.10 0.16
CA ARG A 121 -20.29 -6.29 0.92
C ARG A 121 -21.35 -7.22 1.50
N ARG A 122 -21.55 -7.14 2.81
CA ARG A 122 -22.62 -7.84 3.54
C ARG A 122 -23.77 -6.89 3.83
#